data_AF-A0A521L0J8-F1
#
_entry.id   AF-A0A521L0J8-F1
#
_cell.length_a   1.000
_cell.length_b   1.000
_cell.length_c   1.000
_cell.angle_alpha   90.00
_cell.angle_beta   90.00
_cell.angle_gamma   90.00
#
_symmetry.space_group_name_H-M   'P 1'
#
loop_
_entity.id
_entity.type
_entity.pdbx_description
1 polymer ?
#
loop_
_entity_poly.entity_id
_entity_poly.type
_entity_poly.pdbx_seq_one_letter_code
_entity_poly.pdbx_strand_id
1 'polypeptide(L)'
;GVDPLVLFEAVRQGAIGRRHTYDGLIDQFLPGTYDPPAFALRLAHKDVSLAVALGKEVSVPMRLANLTLEEMTEALNRGWGDRDSRVAMLLQEERAGVKIAVDAERLQASLKDHDPGTG
;
A
#
# COMPACT_ATOMS: atom_id res chain seq x y z
N GLY A 1 25.85 9.31 -1.12
CA GLY A 1 24.48 8.83 -1.46
C GLY A 1 24.56 7.42 -2.00
N VAL A 2 23.43 6.74 -2.13
CA VAL A 2 23.34 5.43 -2.80
C VAL A 2 23.39 5.64 -4.31
N ASP A 3 24.05 4.75 -5.05
CA ASP A 3 24.07 4.78 -6.52
C ASP A 3 22.64 4.57 -7.08
N PRO A 4 22.18 5.40 -8.04
CA PRO A 4 20.82 5.32 -8.56
C PRO A 4 20.48 3.98 -9.24
N LEU A 5 21.42 3.36 -9.95
CA LEU A 5 21.19 2.08 -10.61
C LEU A 5 21.08 0.97 -9.56
N VAL A 6 21.98 0.96 -8.57
CA VAL A 6 21.92 0.01 -7.45
C VAL A 6 20.59 0.14 -6.70
N LEU A 7 20.13 1.37 -6.45
CA LEU A 7 18.83 1.61 -5.81
C LEU A 7 17.68 1.09 -6.67
N PHE A 8 17.69 1.38 -7.98
CA PHE A 8 16.66 0.90 -8.90
C PHE A 8 16.60 -0.63 -8.95
N GLU A 9 17.75 -1.30 -9.03
CA GLU A 9 17.84 -2.76 -9.06
C GLU A 9 17.28 -3.37 -7.77
N ALA A 10 17.62 -2.81 -6.61
CA ALA A 10 17.07 -3.25 -5.33
C ALA A 10 15.54 -3.10 -5.26
N VAL A 11 15.00 -1.96 -5.70
CA VAL A 11 13.55 -1.72 -5.74
C VAL A 11 12.87 -2.66 -6.75
N ARG A 12 13.44 -2.84 -7.93
CA ARG A 12 12.91 -3.67 -9.02
C ARG A 12 12.81 -5.14 -8.63
N GLN A 13 13.78 -5.64 -7.86
CA GLN A 13 13.79 -7.02 -7.36
C GLN A 13 12.86 -7.23 -6.14
N GLY A 14 12.50 -6.15 -5.44
CA GLY A 14 11.60 -6.19 -4.29
C GLY A 14 10.15 -6.54 -4.64
N ALA A 15 9.35 -6.78 -3.59
CA ALA A 15 7.96 -7.26 -3.70
C ALA A 15 7.05 -6.36 -4.55
N ILE A 16 7.28 -5.04 -4.52
CA ILE A 16 6.50 -4.05 -5.27
C ILE A 16 7.04 -3.90 -6.70
N GLY A 17 8.35 -3.95 -6.90
CA GLY A 17 8.98 -3.70 -8.21
C GLY A 17 8.69 -4.76 -9.27
N ARG A 18 8.13 -5.92 -8.90
CA ARG A 18 7.77 -7.01 -9.81
C ARG A 18 6.30 -7.06 -10.21
N ARG A 19 5.44 -6.26 -9.57
CA ARG A 19 3.98 -6.26 -9.80
C ARG A 19 3.57 -5.06 -10.66
N HIS A 20 2.44 -5.15 -11.36
CA HIS A 20 1.85 -3.96 -11.93
C HIS A 20 1.30 -3.07 -10.80
N THR A 21 1.31 -1.77 -11.04
CA THR A 21 1.01 -0.74 -10.02
C THR A 21 -0.30 -0.99 -9.25
N TYR A 22 -1.32 -1.57 -9.89
CA TYR A 22 -2.65 -1.75 -9.31
C TYR A 22 -2.96 -3.19 -8.88
N ASP A 23 -2.08 -4.16 -9.16
CA ASP A 23 -2.27 -5.56 -8.73
C ASP A 23 -2.29 -5.68 -7.20
N GLY A 24 -1.73 -4.71 -6.47
CA GLY A 24 -1.83 -4.71 -5.03
C GLY A 24 -3.25 -4.48 -4.49
N LEU A 25 -4.16 -3.91 -5.29
CA LEU A 25 -5.52 -3.57 -4.83
C LEU A 25 -6.42 -4.81 -4.74
N ILE A 26 -6.23 -5.78 -5.63
CA ILE A 26 -7.03 -7.02 -5.68
C ILE A 26 -6.81 -7.91 -4.46
N ASP A 27 -5.69 -7.73 -3.76
CA ASP A 27 -5.29 -8.62 -2.66
C ASP A 27 -6.07 -8.32 -1.36
N GLN A 28 -6.38 -7.04 -1.05
CA GLN A 28 -7.05 -6.66 0.21
C GLN A 28 -8.08 -5.55 0.05
N PHE A 29 -7.77 -4.48 -0.70
CA PHE A 29 -8.65 -3.30 -0.78
C PHE A 29 -9.94 -3.60 -1.54
N LEU A 30 -9.85 -4.06 -2.79
CA LEU A 30 -11.02 -4.38 -3.60
C LEU A 30 -11.88 -5.50 -2.99
N PRO A 31 -11.36 -6.61 -2.44
CA PRO A 31 -12.19 -7.59 -1.77
C PRO A 31 -12.69 -7.11 -0.39
N GLY A 32 -12.15 -6.01 0.16
CA GLY A 32 -12.50 -5.51 1.49
C GLY A 32 -12.04 -6.41 2.64
N THR A 33 -10.99 -7.20 2.43
CA THR A 33 -10.46 -8.19 3.39
C THR A 33 -9.07 -7.77 3.83
N TYR A 34 -8.91 -7.48 5.13
CA TYR A 34 -7.65 -6.97 5.68
C TYR A 34 -6.97 -7.94 6.66
N ASP A 35 -7.53 -9.13 6.84
CA ASP A 35 -7.04 -10.19 7.71
C ASP A 35 -7.03 -11.52 6.93
N PRO A 36 -5.91 -12.29 6.95
CA PRO A 36 -4.63 -11.96 7.56
C PRO A 36 -3.89 -10.84 6.78
N PRO A 37 -3.03 -10.05 7.45
CA PRO A 37 -2.25 -9.01 6.79
C PRO A 37 -1.16 -9.61 5.88
N ALA A 38 -1.02 -9.09 4.65
CA ALA A 38 0.20 -9.32 3.87
C ALA A 38 1.36 -8.48 4.44
N PHE A 39 1.05 -7.28 4.91
CA PHE A 39 1.95 -6.45 5.69
C PHE A 39 1.18 -5.58 6.68
N ALA A 40 1.43 -5.75 7.98
CA ALA A 40 0.66 -5.07 9.02
C ALA A 40 0.83 -3.54 8.96
N LEU A 41 -0.28 -2.79 9.15
CA LEU A 41 -0.28 -1.33 9.15
C LEU A 41 0.75 -0.73 10.11
N ARG A 42 0.90 -1.29 11.31
CA ARG A 42 1.89 -0.80 12.29
C ARG A 42 3.33 -0.90 11.80
N LEU A 43 3.65 -1.89 10.95
CA LEU A 43 4.98 -2.02 10.36
C LEU A 43 5.17 -1.04 9.20
N ALA A 44 4.16 -0.90 8.34
CA ALA A 44 4.18 0.11 7.28
C ALA A 44 4.33 1.54 7.83
N HIS A 45 3.58 1.88 8.88
CA HIS A 45 3.69 3.16 9.57
C HIS A 45 5.10 3.40 10.09
N LYS A 46 5.68 2.40 10.77
CA LYS A 46 7.06 2.47 11.28
C LYS A 46 8.06 2.79 10.15
N ASP A 47 7.97 2.08 9.03
CA ASP A 47 8.91 2.26 7.91
C ASP A 47 8.77 3.65 7.27
N VAL A 48 7.54 4.15 7.09
CA VAL A 48 7.28 5.51 6.60
C VAL A 48 7.78 6.56 7.59
N SER A 49 7.58 6.34 8.90
CA SER A 49 8.09 7.24 9.95
C SER A 49 9.61 7.35 9.91
N LEU A 50 10.32 6.23 9.70
CA LEU A 50 11.78 6.21 9.57
C LEU A 50 12.23 6.95 8.30
N ALA A 51 11.53 6.77 7.17
CA ALA A 51 11.85 7.47 5.93
C ALA A 51 11.64 8.98 6.04
N VAL A 52 10.55 9.43 6.68
CA VAL A 52 10.28 10.86 6.94
C VAL A 52 11.34 11.45 7.87
N ALA A 53 11.72 10.75 8.94
CA ALA A 53 12.76 11.19 9.87
C ALA A 53 14.12 11.36 9.15
N LEU A 54 14.52 10.38 8.35
CA LEU A 54 15.75 10.46 7.56
C LEU A 54 15.72 11.64 6.59
N GLY A 55 14.61 11.84 5.87
CA GLY A 55 14.44 12.97 4.96
C GLY A 55 14.66 14.31 5.66
N LYS A 56 14.16 14.47 6.89
CA LYS A 56 14.40 15.65 7.72
C LYS A 56 15.87 15.81 8.08
N GLU A 57 16.55 14.75 8.50
CA GLU A 57 17.98 14.77 8.85
C GLU A 57 18.86 15.23 7.67
N VAL A 58 18.53 14.80 6.45
CA VAL A 58 19.27 15.16 5.24
C VAL A 58 18.69 16.38 4.50
N SER A 59 17.75 17.11 5.12
CA SER A 59 17.11 18.31 4.55
C SER A 59 16.42 18.08 3.18
N VAL A 60 15.87 16.89 2.96
CA VAL A 60 15.09 16.53 1.77
C VAL A 60 13.60 16.67 2.07
N PRO A 61 12.84 17.49 1.31
CA PRO A 61 11.39 17.62 1.49
C PRO A 61 10.63 16.34 1.12
N MET A 62 9.93 15.75 2.09
CA MET A 62 9.19 14.49 1.94
C MET A 62 7.67 14.70 1.94
N ARG A 63 7.14 15.69 1.18
CA ARG A 63 5.74 16.16 1.29
C ARG A 63 4.70 15.03 1.23
N LEU A 64 4.80 14.15 0.24
CA LEU A 64 3.85 13.04 0.10
C LEU A 64 3.98 12.01 1.22
N ALA A 65 5.21 11.68 1.64
CA ALA A 65 5.41 10.72 2.73
C ALA A 65 4.90 11.25 4.08
N ASN A 66 4.97 12.56 4.32
CA ASN A 66 4.36 13.17 5.51
C ASN A 66 2.82 13.01 5.50
N LEU A 67 2.17 13.29 4.38
CA LEU A 67 0.71 13.07 4.26
C LEU A 67 0.36 11.59 4.45
N THR A 68 1.14 10.67 3.86
CA THR A 68 0.97 9.23 4.08
C THR A 68 1.13 8.85 5.54
N LEU A 69 2.11 9.43 6.25
CA LEU A 69 2.35 9.18 7.67
C LEU A 69 1.16 9.64 8.52
N GLU A 70 0.56 10.79 8.20
CA GLU A 70 -0.64 11.31 8.87
C GLU A 70 -1.83 10.36 8.68
N GLU A 71 -2.11 9.91 7.44
CA GLU A 71 -3.18 8.94 7.14
C GLU A 71 -2.97 7.62 7.87
N MET A 72 -1.76 7.07 7.85
CA MET A 72 -1.44 5.83 8.57
C MET A 72 -1.59 6.01 10.09
N THR A 73 -1.25 7.18 10.62
CA THR A 73 -1.41 7.50 12.05
C THR A 73 -2.88 7.58 12.43
N GLU A 74 -3.73 8.19 11.60
CA GLU A 74 -5.18 8.21 11.82
C GLU A 74 -5.74 6.77 11.83
N ALA A 75 -5.35 5.95 10.87
CA ALA A 75 -5.76 4.54 10.80
C ALA A 75 -5.28 3.73 12.02
N LEU A 76 -4.06 3.98 12.52
CA LEU A 76 -3.57 3.36 13.77
C LEU A 76 -4.40 3.77 14.98
N ASN A 77 -4.77 5.05 15.08
CA ASN A 77 -5.60 5.56 16.18
C ASN A 77 -7.00 4.93 16.22
N ARG A 78 -7.46 4.35 15.11
CA ARG A 78 -8.70 3.56 15.02
C ARG A 78 -8.53 2.08 15.42
N GLY A 79 -7.33 1.69 15.85
CA GLY A 79 -7.01 0.32 16.27
C GLY A 79 -6.75 -0.64 15.12
N TRP A 80 -6.48 -0.16 13.90
CA TRP A 80 -6.29 -1.03 12.73
C TRP A 80 -4.85 -1.53 12.55
N GLY A 81 -4.00 -1.42 13.57
CA GLY A 81 -2.55 -1.64 13.45
C GLY A 81 -2.13 -3.05 13.03
N ASP A 82 -2.88 -4.08 13.40
CA ASP A 82 -2.57 -5.47 13.06
C ASP A 82 -3.22 -5.95 11.75
N ARG A 83 -4.08 -5.13 11.14
CA ARG A 83 -4.68 -5.39 9.82
C ARG A 83 -3.69 -5.05 8.71
N ASP A 84 -3.97 -5.51 7.49
CA ASP A 84 -3.16 -5.17 6.32
C ASP A 84 -3.05 -3.64 6.15
N SER A 85 -1.88 -3.15 5.74
CA SER A 85 -1.57 -1.73 5.63
C SER A 85 -2.53 -0.95 4.72
N ARG A 86 -3.15 -1.61 3.74
CA ARG A 86 -4.16 -0.98 2.86
C ARG A 86 -5.44 -0.61 3.58
N VAL A 87 -5.66 -1.06 4.83
CA VAL A 87 -6.80 -0.64 5.66
C VAL A 87 -6.86 0.87 5.87
N ALA A 88 -5.73 1.57 5.76
CA ALA A 88 -5.70 3.04 5.80
C ALA A 88 -6.54 3.68 4.67
N MET A 89 -6.76 2.98 3.54
CA MET A 89 -7.60 3.47 2.44
C MET A 89 -9.07 3.59 2.83
N LEU A 90 -9.53 2.89 3.87
CA LEU A 90 -10.90 3.01 4.38
C LEU A 90 -11.21 4.43 4.89
N LEU A 91 -10.20 5.18 5.33
CA LEU A 91 -10.37 6.60 5.70
C LEU A 91 -10.94 7.40 4.53
N GLN A 92 -10.50 7.10 3.31
CA GLN A 92 -10.99 7.79 2.12
C GLN A 92 -12.41 7.36 1.74
N GLU A 93 -12.76 6.08 1.94
CA GLU A 93 -14.14 5.61 1.76
C GLU A 93 -15.10 6.31 2.71
N GLU A 94 -14.72 6.45 3.98
CA GLU A 94 -15.51 7.17 4.98
C GLU A 94 -15.71 8.64 4.61
N ARG A 95 -14.65 9.33 4.21
CA ARG A 95 -14.70 10.74 3.77
C ARG A 95 -15.59 10.91 2.53
N ALA A 96 -15.60 9.92 1.64
CA ALA A 96 -16.41 9.90 0.44
C ALA A 96 -17.85 9.40 0.67
N GLY A 97 -18.16 8.82 1.85
CA GLY A 97 -19.46 8.22 2.13
C GLY A 97 -19.77 7.00 1.26
N VAL A 98 -18.74 6.28 0.81
CA VAL A 98 -18.88 5.08 -0.03
C VAL A 98 -18.39 3.84 0.71
N LYS A 99 -18.69 2.67 0.16
CA LYS A 99 -18.10 1.41 0.60
C LYS A 99 -17.63 0.64 -0.63
N ILE A 100 -16.35 0.31 -0.68
CA ILE A 100 -15.76 -0.45 -1.77
C ILE A 100 -15.55 -1.89 -1.32
N ALA A 101 -16.20 -2.82 -2.01
CA ALA A 101 -15.98 -4.25 -1.88
C ALA A 101 -16.46 -4.92 -3.17
N VAL A 102 -15.68 -5.88 -3.67
CA VAL A 102 -15.95 -6.65 -4.88
C VAL A 102 -15.81 -8.13 -4.55
N ASP A 103 -16.79 -8.92 -4.96
CA ASP A 103 -16.77 -10.37 -4.76
C ASP A 103 -15.52 -10.98 -5.40
N ALA A 104 -14.84 -11.85 -4.65
CA ALA A 104 -13.59 -12.47 -5.08
C ALA A 104 -13.74 -13.21 -6.43
N GLU A 105 -14.85 -13.88 -6.66
CA GLU A 105 -15.13 -14.58 -7.92
C GLU A 105 -15.20 -13.60 -9.11
N ARG A 106 -15.80 -12.43 -8.92
CA ARG A 106 -15.89 -11.39 -9.97
C ARG A 106 -14.52 -10.78 -10.26
N LEU A 107 -13.69 -10.56 -9.23
CA LEU A 107 -12.30 -10.13 -9.41
C LEU A 107 -11.51 -11.18 -10.21
N GLN A 108 -11.64 -12.46 -9.85
CA GLN A 108 -10.94 -13.55 -10.56
C GLN A 108 -11.38 -13.70 -12.02
N ALA A 109 -12.67 -13.56 -12.31
CA ALA A 109 -13.16 -13.54 -13.69
C ALA A 109 -12.54 -12.39 -14.49
N SER A 110 -12.51 -11.18 -13.93
CA SER A 110 -11.93 -10.00 -14.60
C SER A 110 -10.45 -10.18 -14.92
N LEU A 111 -9.67 -10.82 -14.04
CA LEU A 111 -8.25 -11.07 -14.25
C LEU A 111 -8.01 -12.07 -15.39
N LYS A 112 -8.84 -13.12 -15.48
CA LYS A 112 -8.74 -14.13 -16.55
C LYS A 112 -9.08 -13.57 -17.93
N ASP A 113 -10.08 -12.69 -18.01
CA ASP A 113 -10.52 -12.10 -19.28
C ASP A 113 -9.49 -11.13 -19.90
N HIS A 114 -8.53 -10.64 -19.09
CA HIS A 114 -7.56 -9.62 -19.50
C HIS A 114 -6.10 -10.10 -19.45
N ASP A 115 -5.85 -11.40 -19.26
CA ASP A 115 -4.49 -11.95 -19.30
C ASP A 115 -4.04 -12.14 -20.77
N PRO A 116 -3.06 -11.37 -21.28
CA PRO A 116 -2.58 -11.51 -22.65
C PRO A 116 -1.67 -12.75 -22.83
N GLY A 117 -1.49 -13.58 -21.80
CA GLY A 117 -0.50 -14.67 -21.75
C GLY A 117 -0.97 -16.08 -22.15
N THR A 118 -2.23 -16.27 -22.56
CA THR A 118 -2.68 -17.53 -23.17
C THR A 118 -2.85 -17.39 -24.69
N GLY A 119 -1.72 -17.46 -25.39
CA GLY A 119 -1.60 -17.56 -26.84
C GLY A 119 -0.26 -18.17 -27.23
#